data_AF-A0A9D2KCL2-F1
#
_entry.id   AF-A0A9D2KCL2-F1
#
_cell.length_a   1.000
_cell.length_b   1.000
_cell.length_c   1.000
_cell.angle_alpha   90.00
_cell.angle_beta   90.00
_cell.angle_gamma   90.00
#
_symmetry.space_group_name_H-M   'P 1'
#
loop_
_entity.id
_entity.type
_entity.pdbx_description
1 polymer ?
#
loop_
_entity_poly.entity_id
_entity_poly.type
_entity_poly.pdbx_seq_one_letter_code
_entity_poly.pdbx_strand_id
1 'polypeptide(L)'
;MGRIVYPEIDLKNIKNIFIDIDDTLYQYEPCHNYALEYCADLAVNKYHLNVTVEEFKQIYRQYRSNVTKRLHPQGVCRSRLIAFIELFADLNVSDSYNLAVHFDIIYWEK
;
A
#
# COMPACT_ATOMS: atom_id res chain seq x y z
N MET A 1 29.30 13.02 4.18
CA MET A 1 28.82 11.67 3.79
C MET A 1 29.13 10.74 4.95
N GLY A 2 28.10 10.26 5.68
CA GLY A 2 28.31 9.36 6.80
C GLY A 2 28.73 7.97 6.32
N ARG A 3 29.71 7.35 6.95
CA ARG A 3 30.10 5.97 6.67
C ARG A 3 29.04 5.04 7.25
N ILE A 4 28.40 4.22 6.41
CA ILE A 4 27.53 3.14 6.89
C ILE A 4 28.43 2.09 7.53
N VAL A 5 28.16 1.77 8.80
CA VAL A 5 28.83 0.71 9.55
C VAL A 5 27.79 -0.38 9.77
N TYR A 6 27.98 -1.52 9.11
CA TYR A 6 27.14 -2.68 9.35
C TYR A 6 27.61 -3.39 10.63
N PRO A 7 26.70 -3.77 11.53
CA PRO A 7 27.07 -4.59 12.67
C PRO A 7 27.54 -5.97 12.18
N GLU A 8 28.62 -6.48 12.76
CA GLU A 8 28.96 -7.90 12.61
C GLU A 8 27.97 -8.71 13.45
N ILE A 9 27.10 -9.45 12.77
CA ILE A 9 26.14 -10.36 13.40
C ILE A 9 26.70 -11.77 13.27
N ASP A 10 27.05 -12.41 14.39
CA ASP A 10 27.46 -13.82 14.39
C ASP A 10 26.26 -14.72 14.12
N LEU A 11 26.25 -15.34 12.94
CA LEU A 11 25.18 -16.25 12.50
C LEU A 11 25.51 -17.73 12.78
N LYS A 12 26.62 -18.03 13.48
CA LYS A 12 27.01 -19.41 13.77
C LYS A 12 25.93 -20.11 14.60
N ASN A 13 25.54 -21.31 14.17
CA ASN A 13 24.47 -22.12 14.76
C ASN A 13 23.05 -21.53 14.69
N ILE A 14 22.84 -20.43 13.95
CA ILE A 14 21.50 -19.92 13.65
C ILE A 14 20.91 -20.70 12.48
N LYS A 15 19.72 -21.29 12.68
CA LYS A 15 19.05 -22.10 11.64
C LYS A 15 18.15 -21.27 10.73
N ASN A 16 17.59 -20.18 11.24
CA ASN A 16 16.63 -19.35 10.53
C ASN A 16 16.85 -17.88 10.90
N ILE A 17 16.66 -17.00 9.93
CA ILE A 17 16.67 -15.55 10.11
C ILE A 17 15.30 -15.04 9.68
N PHE A 18 14.64 -14.29 10.55
CA PHE A 18 13.42 -13.56 10.22
C PHE A 18 13.81 -12.11 9.96
N ILE A 19 13.55 -11.64 8.76
CA ILE A 19 13.84 -10.27 8.34
C ILE A 19 12.50 -9.59 8.15
N ASP A 20 12.27 -8.54 8.93
CA ASP A 20 11.19 -7.60 8.63
C ASP A 20 11.54 -6.83 7.36
N ILE A 21 10.55 -6.42 6.58
CA ILE A 21 10.79 -5.78 5.29
C ILE A 21 10.68 -4.26 5.46
N ASP A 22 9.55 -3.80 5.99
CA ASP A 22 9.23 -2.38 6.13
C ASP A 22 10.17 -1.71 7.14
N ASP A 23 10.77 -0.58 6.74
CA ASP A 23 11.75 0.18 7.54
C ASP A 23 12.99 -0.61 8.00
N THR A 24 13.18 -1.82 7.47
CA THR A 24 14.35 -2.67 7.68
C THR A 24 15.15 -2.84 6.38
N LEU A 25 14.49 -3.28 5.30
CA LEU A 25 15.13 -3.45 3.98
C LEU A 25 14.93 -2.25 3.05
N TYR A 26 13.88 -1.47 3.28
CA TYR A 26 13.59 -0.25 2.53
C TYR A 26 12.84 0.76 3.40
N GLN A 27 12.84 2.02 2.98
CA GLN A 27 12.08 3.07 3.67
C GLN A 27 10.61 2.97 3.25
N TYR A 28 9.73 2.62 4.18
CA TYR A 28 8.33 2.37 3.87
C TYR A 28 7.62 3.63 3.35
N GLU A 29 7.76 4.75 4.07
CA GLU A 29 6.96 5.95 3.83
C GLU A 29 7.19 6.60 2.45
N PRO A 30 8.43 6.82 1.97
CA PRO A 30 8.66 7.36 0.63
C PRO A 30 8.07 6.48 -0.48
N CYS A 31 8.25 5.16 -0.40
CA CYS A 31 7.70 4.21 -1.38
C CYS A 31 6.17 4.19 -1.34
N HIS A 32 5.58 4.17 -0.14
CA HIS A 32 4.13 4.26 0.03
C HIS A 32 3.55 5.51 -0.61
N ASN A 33 4.16 6.66 -0.35
CA ASN A 33 3.72 7.95 -0.87
C ASN A 33 3.83 8.00 -2.39
N TYR A 34 4.94 7.50 -2.96
CA TYR A 34 5.15 7.44 -4.41
C TYR A 34 4.11 6.56 -5.11
N ALA A 35 3.93 5.33 -4.63
CA ALA A 35 2.98 4.39 -5.20
C ALA A 35 1.53 4.90 -5.11
N LEU A 36 1.16 5.49 -3.97
CA LEU A 36 -0.18 6.04 -3.77
C LEU A 36 -0.43 7.29 -4.64
N GLU A 37 0.57 8.16 -4.80
CA GLU A 37 0.49 9.30 -5.72
C GLU A 37 0.26 8.83 -7.15
N TYR A 38 1.01 7.81 -7.59
CA TYR A 38 0.85 7.22 -8.92
C TYR A 38 -0.54 6.62 -9.11
N CYS A 39 -1.07 5.91 -8.10
CA CYS A 39 -2.44 5.39 -8.15
C CYS A 39 -3.47 6.51 -8.28
N ALA A 40 -3.33 7.57 -7.48
CA ALA A 40 -4.24 8.71 -7.51
C ALA A 40 -4.21 9.44 -8.86
N ASP A 41 -3.03 9.72 -9.39
CA ASP A 41 -2.86 10.29 -10.73
C ASP A 41 -3.51 9.42 -11.81
N LEU A 42 -3.28 8.10 -11.75
CA LEU A 42 -3.87 7.16 -12.70
C LEU A 42 -5.40 7.14 -12.63
N ALA A 43 -5.96 7.13 -11.41
CA ALA A 43 -7.40 7.15 -11.19
C ALA A 43 -8.06 8.39 -11.80
N VAL A 44 -7.47 9.56 -11.57
CA VAL A 44 -8.01 10.84 -12.04
C VAL A 44 -7.77 11.04 -13.54
N ASN A 45 -6.53 10.87 -13.99
CA ASN A 45 -6.13 11.29 -15.32
C ASN A 45 -6.35 10.22 -16.39
N LYS A 46 -6.21 8.93 -16.05
CA LYS A 46 -6.41 7.82 -17.00
C LYS A 46 -7.80 7.20 -16.91
N TYR A 47 -8.30 6.99 -15.70
CA TYR A 47 -9.61 6.38 -15.48
C TYR A 47 -10.75 7.41 -15.33
N HIS A 48 -10.44 8.71 -15.35
CA HIS A 48 -11.41 9.80 -15.31
C HIS A 48 -12.39 9.70 -14.14
N LEU A 49 -11.92 9.22 -12.99
CA LEU A 49 -12.73 9.22 -11.78
C LEU A 49 -13.02 10.66 -11.36
N ASN A 50 -14.27 10.93 -10.96
CA ASN A 50 -14.73 12.26 -10.57
C ASN A 50 -14.29 12.61 -9.13
N VAL A 51 -12.98 12.66 -8.92
CA VAL A 51 -12.30 13.06 -7.68
C VAL A 51 -11.00 13.76 -8.04
N THR A 52 -10.48 14.58 -7.13
CA THR A 52 -9.10 15.09 -7.20
C THR A 52 -8.10 14.04 -6.71
N VAL A 53 -6.81 14.25 -6.99
CA VAL A 53 -5.72 13.40 -6.50
C VAL A 53 -5.72 13.35 -4.98
N GLU A 54 -5.88 14.51 -4.32
CA GLU A 54 -5.91 14.63 -2.87
C GLU A 54 -7.14 13.94 -2.27
N GLU A 55 -8.33 14.11 -2.86
CA GLU A 55 -9.55 13.42 -2.43
C GLU A 55 -9.39 11.90 -2.55
N PHE A 56 -8.85 11.40 -3.66
CA PHE A 56 -8.58 9.97 -3.83
C PHE A 56 -7.70 9.43 -2.70
N LYS A 57 -6.61 10.13 -2.37
CA LYS A 57 -5.68 9.73 -1.29
C LYS A 57 -6.36 9.73 0.08
N GLN A 58 -7.21 10.73 0.35
CA GLN A 58 -7.97 10.82 1.60
C GLN A 58 -8.99 9.69 1.72
N ILE A 59 -9.76 9.43 0.67
CA ILE A 59 -10.76 8.35 0.61
C ILE A 59 -10.06 7.00 0.79
N TYR A 60 -8.95 6.76 0.08
CA TYR A 60 -8.15 5.55 0.24
C TYR A 60 -7.68 5.37 1.68
N ARG A 61 -7.14 6.41 2.31
CA ARG A 61 -6.70 6.36 3.72
C ARG A 61 -7.86 6.05 4.66
N GLN A 62 -9.05 6.58 4.40
CA GLN A 62 -10.24 6.29 5.18
C GLN A 62 -10.62 4.81 5.08
N TYR A 63 -10.69 4.26 3.87
CA TYR A 63 -10.98 2.83 3.67
C TYR A 63 -9.91 1.92 4.26
N ARG A 64 -8.63 2.26 4.12
CA ARG A 64 -7.52 1.56 4.81
C ARG A 64 -7.71 1.51 6.32
N SER A 65 -8.15 2.62 6.91
CA SER A 65 -8.43 2.71 8.35
C SER A 65 -9.63 1.86 8.74
N ASN A 66 -10.68 1.84 7.93
CA ASN A 66 -11.88 1.02 8.15
C ASN A 66 -11.56 -0.48 8.07
N VAL A 67 -10.82 -0.91 7.04
CA VAL A 67 -10.35 -2.29 6.87
C VAL A 67 -9.50 -2.73 8.06
N THR A 68 -8.56 -1.87 8.49
CA THR A 68 -7.72 -2.15 9.66
C THR A 68 -8.58 -2.37 10.90
N LYS A 69 -9.51 -1.45 11.19
CA LYS A 69 -10.39 -1.55 12.37
C LYS A 69 -11.27 -2.79 12.33
N ARG A 70 -11.83 -3.12 11.17
CA ARG A 70 -12.79 -4.22 10.99
C ARG A 70 -12.15 -5.60 11.11
N LEU A 71 -10.92 -5.75 10.63
CA LEU A 71 -10.26 -7.07 10.52
C LEU A 71 -9.17 -7.29 11.59
N HIS A 72 -8.84 -6.30 12.41
CA HIS A 72 -7.90 -6.47 13.51
C HIS A 72 -8.36 -7.59 14.46
N PRO A 73 -7.48 -8.50 14.93
CA PRO A 73 -6.01 -8.49 14.80
C PRO A 73 -5.45 -9.31 13.63
N GLN A 74 -6.27 -9.72 12.66
CA GLN A 74 -5.84 -10.62 11.59
C GLN A 74 -4.84 -9.95 10.64
N GLY A 75 -3.89 -10.71 10.06
CA GLY A 75 -2.90 -10.16 9.12
C GLY A 75 -3.53 -9.44 7.92
N VAL A 76 -4.70 -9.91 7.48
CA VAL A 76 -5.49 -9.31 6.38
C VAL A 76 -5.99 -7.89 6.69
N CYS A 77 -5.96 -7.43 7.96
CA CYS A 77 -6.34 -6.06 8.33
C CYS A 77 -5.47 -4.98 7.67
N ARG A 78 -4.30 -5.35 7.13
CA ARG A 78 -3.43 -4.49 6.35
C ARG A 78 -3.58 -4.68 4.83
N SER A 79 -4.62 -5.34 4.33
CA SER A 79 -4.87 -5.53 2.90
C SER A 79 -5.21 -4.23 2.16
N ARG A 80 -4.45 -3.90 1.11
CA ARG A 80 -4.68 -2.74 0.24
C ARG A 80 -5.75 -3.04 -0.80
N LEU A 81 -5.73 -4.24 -1.38
CA LEU A 81 -6.80 -4.76 -2.23
C LEU A 81 -8.20 -4.52 -1.64
N ILE A 82 -8.45 -4.88 -0.37
CA ILE A 82 -9.78 -4.67 0.24
C ILE A 82 -10.12 -3.18 0.30
N ALA A 83 -9.16 -2.32 0.62
CA ALA A 83 -9.38 -0.87 0.61
C ALA A 83 -9.70 -0.33 -0.79
N PHE A 84 -9.04 -0.83 -1.83
CA PHE A 84 -9.35 -0.46 -3.21
C PHE A 84 -10.73 -0.99 -3.66
N ILE A 85 -11.10 -2.21 -3.28
CA ILE A 85 -12.44 -2.76 -3.57
C ILE A 85 -13.52 -1.84 -2.98
N GLU A 86 -13.39 -1.48 -1.70
CA GLU A 86 -14.36 -0.61 -1.03
C GLU A 86 -14.38 0.80 -1.64
N LEU A 87 -13.21 1.37 -1.95
CA LEU A 87 -13.11 2.69 -2.60
C LEU A 87 -13.80 2.70 -3.96
N PHE A 88 -13.50 1.75 -4.84
CA PHE A 88 -14.07 1.75 -6.19
C PHE A 88 -15.55 1.39 -6.21
N ALA A 89 -16.01 0.58 -5.25
CA ALA A 89 -17.43 0.34 -5.05
C ALA A 89 -18.16 1.64 -4.66
N ASP A 90 -17.60 2.44 -3.75
CA ASP A 90 -18.19 3.71 -3.31
C ASP A 90 -18.22 4.78 -4.41
N LEU A 91 -17.18 4.81 -5.26
CA LEU A 91 -17.13 5.64 -6.46
C LEU A 91 -18.02 5.15 -7.61
N ASN A 92 -18.84 4.11 -7.39
CA ASN A 92 -19.74 3.51 -8.38
C ASN A 92 -19.05 3.05 -9.67
N VAL A 93 -17.82 2.55 -9.57
CA VAL A 93 -17.12 1.95 -10.71
C VAL A 93 -17.76 0.60 -11.05
N SER A 94 -18.25 0.45 -12.28
CA SER A 94 -18.98 -0.74 -12.75
C SER A 94 -18.20 -2.05 -12.59
N ASP A 95 -16.87 -2.01 -12.76
CA ASP A 95 -15.95 -3.15 -12.58
C ASP A 95 -14.95 -2.88 -11.45
N SER A 96 -15.50 -2.53 -10.27
CA SER A 96 -14.72 -2.15 -9.09
C SER A 96 -13.74 -3.22 -8.63
N TYR A 97 -14.08 -4.50 -8.78
CA TYR A 97 -13.22 -5.61 -8.38
C TYR A 97 -11.97 -5.73 -9.26
N ASN A 98 -12.12 -5.80 -10.58
CA ASN A 98 -10.96 -5.92 -11.46
C ASN A 98 -10.09 -4.67 -11.40
N LEU A 99 -10.71 -3.49 -11.29
CA LEU A 99 -9.96 -2.25 -11.11
C LEU A 99 -9.17 -2.25 -9.79
N ALA A 100 -9.75 -2.76 -8.69
CA ALA A 100 -9.07 -2.88 -7.42
C ALA A 100 -7.86 -3.81 -7.48
N VAL A 101 -7.99 -4.97 -8.13
CA VAL A 101 -6.86 -5.90 -8.34
C VAL A 101 -5.75 -5.22 -9.14
N HIS A 102 -6.11 -4.53 -10.22
CA HIS A 102 -5.15 -3.81 -11.05
C HIS A 102 -4.41 -2.72 -10.25
N PHE A 103 -5.13 -1.96 -9.41
CA PHE A 103 -4.53 -0.92 -8.57
C PHE A 103 -3.68 -1.47 -7.44
N ASP A 104 -4.04 -2.62 -6.85
CA ASP A 104 -3.19 -3.30 -5.86
C ASP A 104 -1.86 -3.73 -6.50
N ILE A 105 -1.88 -4.26 -7.72
CA ILE A 105 -0.68 -4.60 -8.49
C ILE A 105 0.16 -3.36 -8.77
N ILE A 106 -0.45 -2.29 -9.31
CA ILE A 106 0.25 -1.04 -9.61
C ILE A 106 0.92 -0.46 -8.37
N TYR A 107 0.24 -0.49 -7.22
CA TYR A 107 0.81 -0.01 -5.97
C TYR A 107 2.12 -0.73 -5.61
N TRP A 108 2.22 -2.03 -5.87
CA TRP A 108 3.42 -2.82 -5.54
C TRP A 108 4.51 -2.76 -6.62
N GLU A 109 4.17 -2.41 -7.85
CA GLU A 109 5.12 -2.33 -8.98
C GLU A 109 5.74 -0.94 -9.18
N LYS A 110 5.33 0.07 -8.41
CA LYS A 110 5.82 1.45 -8.48
C LYS A 110 6.67 1.81 -7.27
#